data_AF-A0A9Y2IKK9-F1
#
_entry.id   AF-A0A9Y2IKK9-F1
#
_cell.length_a   1.000
_cell.length_b   1.000
_cell.length_c   1.000
_cell.angle_alpha   90.00
_cell.angle_beta   90.00
_cell.angle_gamma   90.00
#
_symmetry.space_group_name_H-M   'P 1'
#
loop_
_entity.id
_entity.type
_entity.pdbx_description
1 polymer ?
#
loop_
_entity_poly.entity_id
_entity_poly.type
_entity_poly.pdbx_seq_one_letter_code
_entity_poly.pdbx_strand_id
1 'polypeptide(L)' 'MPSPSVARVAAPWSTRVTTVPDASATPTGLLLRPDGVVAWATDVPDPVGLAPVLHDWAGAPSPEHAPVG' A
#
# COMPACT_ATOMS: atom_id res chain seq x y z
N MET A 1 -8.14 -3.00 11.40
CA MET A 1 -7.21 -3.81 10.59
C MET A 1 -7.23 -3.22 9.19
N PRO A 2 -6.09 -3.05 8.51
CA PRO A 2 -6.13 -2.65 7.11
C PRO A 2 -6.88 -3.75 6.34
N SER A 3 -7.62 -3.40 5.28
CA SER A 3 -8.27 -4.43 4.50
C SER A 3 -7.19 -5.40 3.99
N PRO A 4 -7.40 -6.72 4.10
CA PRO A 4 -6.40 -7.72 3.70
C PRO A 4 -5.98 -7.53 2.23
N SER A 5 -6.82 -6.87 1.43
CA SER A 5 -6.59 -6.49 0.04
C SER A 5 -5.53 -5.40 -0.12
N VAL A 6 -5.56 -4.32 0.66
CA VAL A 6 -4.56 -3.21 0.57
C VAL A 6 -3.18 -3.71 0.96
N ALA A 7 -3.07 -4.41 2.09
CA ALA A 7 -1.80 -4.95 2.57
C ALA A 7 -1.20 -5.96 1.57
N ARG A 8 -2.05 -6.81 0.95
CA ARG A 8 -1.61 -7.76 -0.08
C ARG A 8 -1.09 -7.05 -1.33
N VAL A 9 -1.76 -6.00 -1.80
CA VAL A 9 -1.30 -5.22 -2.97
C VAL A 9 -0.01 -4.47 -2.67
N ALA A 10 0.17 -3.94 -1.46
CA ALA A 10 1.36 -3.20 -1.07
C ALA A 10 2.57 -4.10 -0.71
N ALA A 11 2.36 -5.39 -0.44
CA ALA A 11 3.41 -6.32 0.02
C ALA A 11 4.70 -6.32 -0.83
N PRO A 12 4.66 -6.25 -2.18
CA PRO A 12 5.86 -6.17 -3.02
C PRO A 12 6.69 -4.89 -2.83
N TRP A 13 6.10 -3.84 -2.23
CA TRP A 13 6.76 -2.57 -1.91
C TRP A 13 7.14 -2.45 -0.43
N SER A 14 7.01 -3.51 0.38
CA SER A 14 7.24 -3.50 1.83
C SER A 14 8.62 -2.98 2.28
N THR A 15 9.63 -3.04 1.40
CA THR A 15 10.95 -2.45 1.65
C THR A 15 10.97 -0.92 1.66
N ARG A 16 9.96 -0.28 1.04
CA ARG A 16 9.85 1.18 0.86
C ARG A 16 8.54 1.75 1.39
N VAL A 17 7.51 0.92 1.56
CA VAL A 17 6.16 1.31 1.96
C VAL A 17 5.77 0.57 3.23
N THR A 18 5.46 1.32 4.27
CA THR A 18 4.99 0.78 5.55
C THR A 18 3.47 0.71 5.56
N THR A 19 2.90 -0.47 5.84
CA THR A 19 1.45 -0.63 6.02
C THR A 19 1.09 -0.46 7.49
N VAL A 20 0.22 0.50 7.81
CA VAL A 20 -0.25 0.74 9.18
C VAL A 20 -1.72 0.32 9.31
N PRO A 21 -2.06 -0.63 10.21
CA PRO A 21 -3.44 -0.94 10.55
C PRO A 21 -4.16 0.25 11.17
N ASP A 22 -5.33 0.59 10.64
CA ASP A 22 -6.31 1.40 11.36
C ASP A 22 -7.59 0.58 11.60
N ALA A 23 -8.19 0.71 12.79
CA ALA A 23 -9.38 -0.03 13.18
C ALA A 23 -10.69 0.75 12.95
N SER A 24 -10.59 2.03 12.59
CA SER A 24 -11.69 2.99 12.57
C SER A 24 -11.68 3.78 11.25
N ALA A 25 -11.63 3.10 10.10
CA ALA A 25 -11.17 3.77 8.88
C ALA A 25 -12.33 4.11 7.91
N THR A 26 -12.87 5.32 8.05
CA THR A 26 -13.27 6.11 6.87
C THR A 26 -12.22 7.20 6.68
N PRO A 27 -11.48 7.24 5.57
CA PRO A 27 -11.50 6.31 4.42
C PRO A 27 -10.93 4.92 4.73
N THR A 28 -11.34 3.90 3.98
CA THR A 28 -10.95 2.49 4.17
C THR A 28 -9.48 2.21 3.82
N GLY A 29 -8.85 3.05 2.98
CA GLY A 29 -7.43 2.97 2.70
C GLY A 29 -6.84 4.31 2.26
N LEU A 30 -5.59 4.57 2.63
CA LEU A 30 -4.81 5.75 2.25
C LEU A 30 -3.37 5.36 1.92
N LEU A 31 -2.81 6.01 0.90
CA LEU A 31 -1.38 6.03 0.63
C LEU A 31 -0.86 7.44 0.85
N LEU A 32 0.01 7.58 1.84
CA LEU A 32 0.67 8.84 2.18
C LEU A 32 2.09 8.84 1.62
N ARG A 33 2.46 9.96 1.00
CA ARG A 33 3.84 10.21 0.57
C ARG A 33 4.68 10.66 1.77
N PRO A 34 6.02 10.54 1.69
CA PRO A 34 6.92 11.05 2.72
C PRO A 34 6.77 12.55 2.99
N ASP A 35 6.33 13.32 2.00
CA ASP A 35 6.03 14.75 2.10
C ASP A 35 4.66 15.07 2.75
N GLY A 36 3.91 14.06 3.17
CA GLY A 36 2.63 14.21 3.87
C GLY A 36 1.40 14.35 2.96
N VAL A 37 1.57 14.31 1.64
CA VAL A 37 0.47 14.38 0.68
C VAL A 37 -0.15 12.99 0.45
N VAL A 38 -1.49 12.95 0.33
CA VAL A 38 -2.23 11.74 -0.05
C VAL A 38 -2.06 11.48 -1.56
N ALA A 39 -1.41 10.39 -1.92
CA ALA A 39 -1.26 9.97 -3.33
C ALA A 39 -2.42 9.11 -3.81
N TRP A 40 -3.09 8.40 -2.89
CA TRP A 40 -4.26 7.58 -3.19
C TRP A 40 -5.13 7.44 -1.95
N ALA A 41 -6.45 7.38 -2.15
CA ALA A 41 -7.44 7.18 -1.11
C ALA A 41 -8.59 6.34 -1.67
N THR A 42 -9.19 5.52 -0.81
CA THR A 42 -10.43 4.80 -1.13
C THR A 42 -11.32 4.72 0.10
N ASP A 43 -12.62 4.88 -0.12
CA ASP A 43 -13.67 4.62 0.86
C ASP A 43 -14.27 3.20 0.72
N VAL A 44 -13.81 2.43 -0.26
CA VAL A 44 -14.19 1.02 -0.46
C VAL A 44 -13.05 0.07 -0.10
N PRO A 45 -13.35 -1.16 0.37
CA PRO A 45 -12.33 -2.14 0.75
C PRO A 45 -11.47 -2.64 -0.41
N ASP A 46 -11.88 -2.38 -1.65
CA ASP A 46 -11.21 -2.78 -2.87
C ASP A 46 -10.10 -1.79 -3.26
N PRO A 47 -8.82 -2.20 -3.34
CA PRO A 47 -7.68 -1.31 -3.55
C PRO A 47 -7.45 -0.97 -5.04
N VAL A 48 -8.51 -0.75 -5.82
CA VAL A 48 -8.38 -0.42 -7.24
C VAL A 48 -7.56 0.86 -7.41
N GLY A 49 -6.61 0.82 -8.33
CA GLY A 49 -5.72 1.95 -8.61
C GLY A 49 -4.54 2.09 -7.64
N LEU A 50 -4.44 1.29 -6.56
CA LEU A 50 -3.30 1.38 -5.64
C LEU A 50 -1.98 0.94 -6.29
N ALA A 51 -1.97 -0.17 -7.02
CA ALA A 51 -0.76 -0.71 -7.67
C ALA A 51 -0.10 0.26 -8.66
N PRO A 52 -0.80 0.92 -9.60
CA PRO A 52 -0.16 1.89 -10.50
C PRO A 52 0.39 3.10 -9.74
N VAL A 53 -0.27 3.57 -8.68
CA VAL A 53 0.23 4.68 -7.85
C VAL A 53 1.48 4.25 -7.07
N LEU A 54 1.53 3.03 -6.53
CA LEU A 54 2.73 2.48 -5.90
C LEU A 54 3.88 2.36 -6.90
N HIS A 55 3.59 1.99 -8.15
CA HIS A 55 4.60 1.93 -9.19
C HIS A 55 5.18 3.31 -9.53
N ASP A 56 4.32 4.32 -9.67
CA ASP A 56 4.70 5.70 -9.96
C ASP A 56 5.56 6.31 -8.84
N TRP A 57 5.16 6.13 -7.58
CA TRP A 57 5.81 6.77 -6.44
C TRP A 57 6.93 5.95 -5.79
N ALA A 58 6.76 4.64 -5.69
CA ALA A 58 7.70 3.74 -5.02
C ALA A 58 8.48 2.87 -6.01
N GLY A 59 8.34 3.10 -7.32
CA GLY A 59 9.05 2.39 -8.38
C GLY A 59 8.54 0.96 -8.59
N ALA A 60 9.28 0.16 -9.37
CA ALA A 60 8.92 -1.22 -9.64
C ALA A 60 8.78 -2.06 -8.35
N PRO A 61 7.80 -2.98 -8.27
CA PRO A 61 7.68 -3.88 -7.12
C PRO A 61 8.97 -4.67 -6.94
N SER A 62 9.42 -4.82 -5.70
CA SER A 62 10.54 -5.69 -5.42
C SER A 62 10.09 -7.14 -5.62
N PRO A 63 10.90 -8.02 -6.24
CA PRO A 63 10.66 -9.44 -6.18
C PRO A 63 10.59 -9.84 -4.70
N GLU A 64 9.63 -10.72 -4.37
CA GLU A 64 9.59 -11.34 -3.05
C GLU A 64 10.99 -11.89 -2.73
N HIS A 65 11.51 -11.58 -1.55
CA HIS A 65 12.80 -12.10 -1.10
C HIS A 65 12.68 -13.63 -1.16
N ALA A 66 13.28 -14.27 -2.17
CA ALA A 66 13.44 -15.71 -2.19
C ALA A 66 14.21 -16.09 -0.91
N PRO A 67 13.79 -17.11 -0.14
CA PRO A 67 14.49 -17.48 1.08
C PRO A 67 15.91 -17.86 0.69
N VAL A 68 16.90 -17.11 1.20
CA VAL A 68 18.29 -17.56 1.17
C VAL A 68 18.34 -18.79 2.08
N GLY A 69 18.69 -19.93 1.48
CA GLY A 69 18.64 -21.24 2.13
C GLY A 69 19.66 -21.45 3.25
#